data_AF-A0A354J828-F1
#
_entry.id   AF-A0A354J828-F1
#
_cell.length_a   1.000
_cell.length_b   1.000
_cell.length_c   1.000
_cell.angle_alpha   90.00
_cell.angle_beta   90.00
_cell.angle_gamma   90.00
#
_symmetry.space_group_name_H-M   'P 1'
#
loop_
_entity.id
_entity.type
_entity.pdbx_description
1 polymer ?
#
loop_
_entity_poly.entity_id
_entity_poly.type
_entity_poly.pdbx_seq_one_letter_code
_entity_poly.pdbx_strand_id
1 'polypeptide(L)'
;VSPEKGLYTSIIAGFIVSLLGGGRAQISGPSAALVIIIYDIIQSRGYSALVAATIMAGIMMILLGLLKLGNVIKYIPYPIATGFTSG
;
A
#
# COMPACT_ATOMS: atom_id res chain seq x y z
N VAL A 1 -1.31 11.15 12.87
CA VAL A 1 -2.59 10.79 12.19
C VAL A 1 -3.48 10.13 13.23
N SER A 2 -4.77 10.46 13.33
CA SER A 2 -5.65 9.85 14.33
C SER A 2 -5.81 8.34 14.09
N PRO A 3 -5.72 7.47 15.12
CA PRO A 3 -5.85 6.02 14.99
C PRO A 3 -7.14 5.55 14.29
N GLU A 4 -8.22 6.32 14.47
CA GLU A 4 -9.54 6.15 13.85
C GLU A 4 -9.45 5.99 12.33
N LYS A 5 -8.58 6.77 11.68
CA LYS A 5 -8.41 6.75 10.22
C LYS A 5 -7.88 5.40 9.74
N GLY A 6 -7.01 4.75 10.52
CA GLY A 6 -6.53 3.40 10.25
C GLY A 6 -7.68 2.38 10.26
N LEU A 7 -8.56 2.46 11.26
CA LEU A 7 -9.73 1.58 11.36
C LEU A 7 -10.66 1.75 10.16
N TYR A 8 -11.01 2.99 9.80
CA TYR A 8 -11.84 3.25 8.63
C TYR A 8 -11.22 2.71 7.33
N THR A 9 -9.92 2.94 7.12
CA THR A 9 -9.23 2.41 5.93
C THR A 9 -9.23 0.89 5.89
N SER A 10 -9.09 0.22 7.04
CA SER A 10 -9.08 -1.25 7.12
C SER A 10 -10.41 -1.86 6.74
N ILE A 11 -11.52 -1.28 7.24
CA ILE A 11 -12.87 -1.76 6.97
C ILE A 11 -13.19 -1.62 5.48
N ILE A 12 -12.94 -0.42 4.92
CA ILE A 12 -13.24 -0.13 3.51
C ILE A 12 -12.34 -0.95 2.59
N ALA A 13 -11.02 -0.97 2.85
CA ALA A 13 -10.09 -1.76 2.05
C ALA A 13 -10.41 -3.25 2.14
N GLY A 14 -10.72 -3.77 3.34
CA GLY A 14 -11.07 -5.17 3.57
C GLY A 14 -12.25 -5.63 2.72
N PHE A 15 -13.29 -4.80 2.68
CA PHE A 15 -14.45 -5.05 1.83
C PHE A 15 -14.09 -5.06 0.34
N ILE A 16 -13.34 -4.05 -0.13
CA ILE A 16 -12.94 -3.93 -1.54
C ILE A 16 -12.03 -5.10 -1.96
N VAL A 17 -11.03 -5.45 -1.15
CA VAL A 17 -10.08 -6.54 -1.44
C VAL A 17 -10.75 -7.90 -1.34
N SER A 18 -11.74 -8.09 -0.46
CA SER A 18 -12.53 -9.33 -0.44
C SER A 18 -13.38 -9.50 -1.71
N LEU A 19 -13.82 -8.40 -2.33
CA LEU A 19 -14.63 -8.44 -3.56
C LEU A 19 -13.78 -8.57 -4.83
N LEU A 20 -12.63 -7.90 -4.89
CA LEU A 20 -11.81 -7.75 -6.09
C LEU A 20 -10.44 -8.44 -6.01
N GLY A 21 -10.07 -8.98 -4.85
CA GLY A 21 -8.76 -9.57 -4.60
C GLY A 21 -8.57 -10.93 -5.27
N GLY A 22 -7.32 -11.23 -5.64
CA GLY A 22 -6.98 -12.46 -6.38
C GLY A 22 -6.68 -13.70 -5.54
N GLY A 23 -6.75 -13.62 -4.20
CA GLY A 23 -6.23 -14.68 -3.31
C GLY A 23 -7.11 -14.90 -2.08
N ARG A 24 -7.31 -16.17 -1.72
CA ARG A 24 -8.26 -16.61 -0.69
C ARG A 24 -7.89 -16.18 0.74
N ALA A 25 -6.63 -15.79 0.97
CA ALA A 25 -6.10 -15.40 2.29
C ALA A 25 -5.51 -13.97 2.28
N GLN A 26 -5.93 -13.11 1.34
CA GLN A 26 -5.49 -11.71 1.32
C GLN A 26 -6.29 -10.88 2.32
N ILE A 27 -5.59 -10.30 3.29
CA ILE A 27 -6.15 -9.36 4.27
C ILE A 27 -5.55 -7.99 3.98
N SER A 28 -6.41 -6.99 3.83
CA SER A 28 -5.97 -5.61 3.66
C SER A 28 -6.18 -4.80 4.93
N GLY A 29 -5.17 -4.04 5.31
CA GLY A 29 -5.18 -3.16 6.47
C GLY A 29 -4.09 -2.09 6.36
N PRO A 30 -3.92 -1.26 7.38
CA PRO A 30 -2.92 -0.20 7.41
C PRO A 30 -1.56 -0.86 7.67
N SER A 31 -0.63 -0.78 6.71
CA SER A 31 0.72 -1.31 6.88
C SER A 31 1.58 -0.36 7.72
N ALA A 32 2.32 -0.89 8.69
CA ALA A 32 3.23 -0.11 9.53
C ALA A 32 4.25 0.67 8.69
N ALA A 33 4.80 0.03 7.64
CA ALA A 33 5.77 0.64 6.74
C ALA A 33 5.18 1.82 5.95
N LEU A 34 3.87 1.78 5.64
CA LEU A 34 3.19 2.84 4.91
C LEU A 34 3.00 4.10 5.80
N VAL A 35 2.73 3.91 7.09
CA VAL A 35 2.45 5.03 8.02
C VAL A 35 3.64 5.98 8.13
N ILE A 36 4.86 5.44 8.15
CA ILE A 36 6.11 6.23 8.22
C ILE A 36 6.23 7.13 6.98
N ILE A 37 6.01 6.57 5.79
CA ILE A 37 6.08 7.29 4.51
C ILE A 37 4.99 8.38 4.44
N ILE A 38 3.76 8.06 4.85
CA ILE A 38 2.66 9.02 4.89
C ILE A 38 3.03 10.21 5.78
N TYR A 39 3.58 9.95 6.97
CA TYR A 39 3.96 10.99 7.90
C TYR A 39 5.07 11.90 7.34
N ASP A 40 6.07 11.31 6.69
CA ASP A 40 7.16 12.05 6.03
C ASP A 40 6.65 12.93 4.86
N ILE A 41 5.76 12.40 4.01
CA ILE A 41 5.17 13.17 2.90
C ILE A 41 4.34 14.34 3.43
N ILE A 42 3.52 14.12 4.47
CA ILE A 42 2.71 15.20 5.06
C ILE A 42 3.61 16.28 5.65
N GLN A 43 4.69 15.92 6.34
CA GLN A 43 5.62 16.90 6.92
C GLN A 43 6.39 17.67 5.86
N SER A 44 6.84 17.00 4.79
CA SER A 44 7.69 17.62 3.78
C SER A 44 6.92 18.40 2.71
N ARG A 45 5.72 17.95 2.33
CA ARG A 45 4.96 18.47 1.17
C ARG A 45 3.48 18.71 1.44
N GLY A 46 3.00 18.45 2.64
CA GLY A 46 1.62 18.67 3.04
C GLY A 46 0.64 17.61 2.54
N TYR A 47 -0.64 17.79 2.91
CA TYR A 47 -1.68 16.79 2.69
C TYR A 47 -2.07 16.61 1.21
N SER A 48 -2.06 17.69 0.42
CA SER A 48 -2.41 17.62 -1.00
C SER A 48 -1.42 16.73 -1.79
N ALA A 49 -0.13 16.77 -1.42
CA ALA A 49 0.89 15.91 -2.02
C ALA A 49 0.66 14.44 -1.70
N LEU A 50 0.22 14.12 -0.48
CA LEU A 50 -0.15 12.76 -0.10
C LEU A 50 -1.29 12.23 -0.99
N VAL A 51 -2.35 13.01 -1.19
CA VAL A 51 -3.49 12.60 -2.01
C VAL A 51 -3.05 12.33 -3.45
N ALA A 52 -2.26 13.23 -4.03
CA ALA A 52 -1.72 13.06 -5.38
C ALA A 52 -0.83 11.80 -5.49
N ALA A 53 0.08 11.58 -4.53
CA ALA A 53 0.94 10.40 -4.49
C ALA A 53 0.14 9.10 -4.35
N THR A 54 -0.91 9.09 -3.52
CA THR A 54 -1.76 7.91 -3.30
C THR A 54 -2.54 7.55 -4.56
N ILE A 55 -3.09 8.54 -5.26
CA ILE A 55 -3.79 8.33 -6.54
C ILE A 55 -2.81 7.79 -7.60
N MET A 56 -1.62 8.39 -7.70
CA MET A 56 -0.58 7.94 -8.63
C MET A 56 -0.16 6.49 -8.34
N ALA A 57 0.07 6.14 -7.08
CA ALA A 57 0.39 4.77 -6.67
C ALA A 57 -0.72 3.79 -7.04
N GLY A 58 -1.99 4.15 -6.86
CA GLY A 58 -3.14 3.34 -7.27
C GLY A 58 -3.18 3.10 -8.78
N ILE A 59 -2.97 4.14 -9.58
CA ILE A 59 -2.89 4.03 -11.05
C ILE A 59 -1.74 3.12 -11.45
N MET A 60 -0.56 3.28 -10.83
CA MET A 60 0.59 2.41 -11.09
C MET A 60 0.29 0.95 -10.75
N MET A 61 -0.37 0.66 -9.63
CA MET A 61 -0.75 -0.71 -9.27
C MET A 61 -1.73 -1.32 -10.28
N ILE A 62 -2.72 -0.55 -10.76
CA ILE A 62 -3.65 -1.01 -11.79
C ILE A 62 -2.89 -1.33 -13.09
N LEU A 63 -1.99 -0.44 -13.53
CA LEU A 63 -1.18 -0.65 -14.73
C LEU A 63 -0.28 -1.89 -14.60
N LEU A 64 0.39 -2.08 -13.47
CA LEU A 64 1.21 -3.28 -13.21
C LEU A 64 0.37 -4.57 -13.24
N GLY A 65 -0.86 -4.51 -12.71
CA GLY A 65 -1.82 -5.62 -12.78
C GLY A 65 -2.24 -5.95 -14.22
N LEU A 66 -2.58 -4.93 -15.02
CA LEU A 66 -2.97 -5.09 -16.43
C LEU A 66 -1.83 -5.64 -17.28
N LEU A 67 -0.60 -5.20 -17.03
CA LEU A 67 0.60 -5.68 -17.71
C LEU A 67 1.10 -7.04 -17.19
N LYS A 68 0.42 -7.64 -16.19
CA LYS A 68 0.80 -8.91 -15.55
C LYS A 68 2.24 -8.93 -15.02
N LEU A 69 2.73 -7.77 -14.57
CA LEU A 69 4.10 -7.59 -14.06
C LEU A 69 4.30 -8.15 -12.64
N GLY A 70 3.29 -8.78 -12.04
CA GLY A 70 3.41 -9.46 -10.74
C GLY A 70 4.50 -10.55 -10.73
N ASN A 71 4.77 -11.20 -11.86
CA ASN A 71 5.84 -12.20 -11.98
C ASN A 71 7.25 -11.62 -11.82
N VAL A 72 7.42 -10.30 -11.91
CA VAL A 72 8.73 -9.63 -11.76
C VAL A 72 9.16 -9.59 -10.29
N ILE A 73 8.22 -9.70 -9.34
CA ILE A 73 8.51 -9.69 -7.91
C ILE A 73 9.49 -10.81 -7.52
N LYS A 74 9.53 -11.93 -8.27
CA LYS A 74 10.47 -13.04 -8.04
C LYS A 74 11.96 -12.67 -8.20
N TYR A 75 12.25 -11.54 -8.85
CA TYR A 75 13.63 -11.05 -9.03
C TYR A 75 14.09 -10.15 -7.89
N ILE A 76 13.22 -9.81 -6.93
CA ILE A 76 13.59 -9.01 -5.75
C ILE A 76 14.36 -9.93 -4.78
N PRO A 77 15.62 -9.58 -4.41
CA PRO A 77 16.39 -10.37 -3.47
C PRO A 77 15.70 -10.47 -2.09
N TYR A 78 15.72 -11.67 -1.52
CA TYR A 78 15.16 -11.93 -0.18
C TYR A 78 15.70 -10.98 0.91
N PRO A 79 17.01 -10.61 0.96
CA PRO A 79 17.51 -9.67 1.95
C PRO A 79 16.84 -8.29 1.95
N ILE A 80 16.35 -7.83 0.79
CA ILE A 80 15.65 -6.54 0.69
C ILE A 80 14.26 -6.65 1.31
N ALA A 81 13.54 -7.74 1.03
CA ALA A 81 12.21 -7.98 1.59
C ALA A 81 12.25 -8.15 3.12
N THR A 82 13.23 -8.91 3.63
CA THR A 82 13.41 -9.06 5.09
C THR A 82 13.88 -7.77 5.73
N GLY A 83 14.84 -7.06 5.11
CA GLY A 83 15.34 -5.80 5.61
C GLY A 83 14.23 -4.74 5.72
N PHE A 84 13.35 -4.65 4.72
CA PHE A 84 12.20 -3.76 4.76
C PHE A 84 11.16 -4.15 5.82
N THR A 85 11.02 -5.45 6.12
CA THR A 85 10.08 -5.92 7.15
C THR A 85 10.60 -5.69 8.58
N SER A 86 11.92 -5.73 8.76
CA SER A 86 12.58 -5.54 10.06
C SER A 86 12.85 -4.07 10.42
N GLY A 87 12.75 -3.14 9.46
CA GLY A 87 12.90 -1.70 9.65
C GLY A 87 11.60 -1.03 10.07
#